data_AF-C5K6V6-F1
#
_entry.id   AF-C5K6V6-F1
#
_cell.length_a   1.000
_cell.length_b   1.000
_cell.length_c   1.000
_cell.angle_alpha   90.00
_cell.angle_beta   90.00
_cell.angle_gamma   90.00
#
_symmetry.space_group_name_H-M   'P 1'
#
loop_
_entity.id
_entity.type
_entity.pdbx_description
1 polymer ?
#
loop_
_entity_poly.entity_id
_entity_poly.type
_entity_poly.pdbx_seq_one_letter_code
_entity_poly.pdbx_strand_id
1 'polypeptide(L)'
;MDYNRHHHNSAIPVVVLSACSNICGARLDIPTVSTLIHEYNGVVAWDLAAIAAHDKVDMNPSTHPNGYIDFAFVSPHKLIGGPGSSGLLLCKKKRQTNAVPAVCGGGVVLYVSQRGHRYLDNFEEREEAGTPDILGCIRAGIVYHLHRTIGIEKIAAAEHKMADHLYKRLQSHSKIHILGPKASYTRSTAFDDRLRIVLTVL
;
A
#
# COMPACT_ATOMS: atom_id res chain seq x y z
N MET A 1 -26.81 -12.70 -11.11
CA MET A 1 -25.51 -12.30 -11.70
C MET A 1 -24.48 -13.27 -11.13
N ASP A 2 -24.33 -14.43 -11.76
CA ASP A 2 -23.50 -15.54 -11.27
C ASP A 2 -22.20 -15.59 -12.09
N TYR A 3 -21.16 -14.88 -11.65
CA TYR A 3 -19.90 -14.77 -12.38
C TYR A 3 -18.92 -15.95 -12.17
N ASN A 4 -19.31 -17.00 -11.43
CA ASN A 4 -18.37 -18.01 -10.90
C ASN A 4 -18.73 -19.48 -11.19
N ARG A 5 -19.45 -19.80 -12.27
CA ARG A 5 -19.94 -21.18 -12.52
C ARG A 5 -19.00 -22.15 -13.26
N HIS A 6 -17.72 -21.81 -13.50
CA HIS A 6 -16.82 -22.68 -14.28
C HIS A 6 -15.52 -23.14 -13.59
N HIS A 7 -15.30 -22.83 -12.32
CA HIS A 7 -14.14 -23.34 -11.56
C HIS A 7 -14.58 -24.01 -10.27
N HIS A 8 -15.04 -25.26 -10.38
CA HIS A 8 -15.58 -26.05 -9.25
C HIS A 8 -14.54 -26.58 -8.25
N ASN A 9 -13.27 -26.19 -8.37
CA ASN A 9 -12.25 -26.27 -7.34
C ASN A 9 -11.11 -25.31 -7.73
N SER A 10 -10.54 -24.57 -6.76
CA SER A 10 -9.24 -23.85 -6.85
C SER A 10 -9.22 -22.35 -7.24
N ALA A 11 -10.30 -21.57 -7.08
CA ALA A 11 -10.14 -20.11 -7.13
C ALA A 11 -9.58 -19.60 -5.79
N ILE A 12 -8.34 -19.10 -5.80
CA ILE A 12 -7.72 -18.47 -4.62
C ILE A 12 -8.37 -17.10 -4.42
N PRO A 13 -9.00 -16.81 -3.26
CA PRO A 13 -9.53 -15.48 -2.98
C PRO A 13 -8.40 -14.44 -2.94
N VAL A 14 -8.51 -13.40 -3.75
CA VAL A 14 -7.61 -12.23 -3.68
C VAL A 14 -8.38 -11.09 -3.02
N VAL A 15 -7.86 -10.60 -1.90
CA VAL A 15 -8.45 -9.53 -1.11
C VAL A 15 -7.56 -8.29 -1.22
N VAL A 16 -8.13 -7.19 -1.73
CA VAL A 16 -7.43 -5.92 -1.90
C VAL A 16 -8.06 -4.89 -0.97
N LEU A 17 -7.25 -4.32 -0.08
CA LEU A 17 -7.72 -3.38 0.96
C LEU A 17 -6.80 -2.17 1.04
N SER A 18 -7.37 -1.01 1.37
CA SER A 18 -6.57 0.15 1.78
C SER A 18 -6.23 0.02 3.26
N ALA A 19 -4.95 0.21 3.59
CA ALA A 19 -4.49 0.22 4.99
C ALA A 19 -4.99 1.45 5.75
N CYS A 20 -5.26 2.55 5.05
CA CYS A 20 -5.71 3.80 5.64
C CYS A 20 -6.60 4.58 4.67
N SER A 21 -7.77 5.01 5.14
CA SER A 21 -8.64 5.90 4.37
C SER A 21 -7.95 7.23 4.11
N ASN A 22 -7.83 7.60 2.84
CA ASN A 22 -7.34 8.91 2.43
C ASN A 22 -8.32 10.06 2.76
N ILE A 23 -9.56 9.72 3.12
CA ILE A 23 -10.62 10.65 3.50
C ILE A 23 -10.61 10.81 5.04
N CYS A 24 -11.00 9.77 5.77
CA CYS A 24 -11.29 9.90 7.20
C CYS A 24 -10.14 9.46 8.12
N GLY A 25 -8.99 9.06 7.56
CA GLY A 25 -7.84 8.60 8.32
C GLY A 25 -8.00 7.23 9.00
N ALA A 26 -9.16 6.57 8.84
CA ALA A 26 -9.43 5.27 9.45
C ALA A 26 -8.43 4.22 8.97
N ARG A 27 -7.82 3.51 9.93
CA ARG A 27 -6.79 2.51 9.68
C ARG A 27 -7.30 1.10 9.92
N LEU A 28 -6.69 0.14 9.23
CA LEU A 28 -6.91 -1.28 9.46
C LEU A 28 -5.69 -1.88 10.15
N ASP A 29 -5.94 -2.82 11.06
CA ASP A 29 -4.91 -3.68 11.64
C ASP A 29 -4.45 -4.69 10.59
N ILE A 30 -3.41 -4.30 9.84
CA ILE A 30 -2.86 -5.10 8.73
C ILE A 30 -2.51 -6.53 9.18
N PRO A 31 -1.73 -6.76 10.26
CA PRO A 31 -1.43 -8.12 10.70
C PRO A 31 -2.66 -8.97 11.02
N THR A 32 -3.62 -8.42 11.75
CA THR A 32 -4.83 -9.16 12.15
C THR A 32 -5.67 -9.53 10.94
N VAL A 33 -5.93 -8.56 10.05
CA VAL A 33 -6.74 -8.78 8.84
C VAL A 33 -6.03 -9.74 7.88
N SER A 34 -4.72 -9.60 7.70
CA SER A 34 -3.94 -10.49 6.82
C SER A 34 -3.92 -11.92 7.35
N THR A 35 -3.81 -12.11 8.66
CA THR A 35 -3.89 -13.44 9.30
C THR A 35 -5.22 -14.10 8.96
N LEU A 36 -6.33 -13.39 9.16
CA LEU A 36 -7.66 -13.90 8.85
C LEU A 36 -7.79 -14.29 7.38
N ILE A 37 -7.32 -13.46 6.45
CA ILE A 37 -7.38 -13.78 5.01
C ILE A 37 -6.59 -15.06 4.70
N HIS A 38 -5.41 -15.23 5.30
CA HIS A 38 -4.60 -16.42 5.09
C HIS A 38 -5.19 -17.69 5.70
N GLU A 39 -5.94 -17.61 6.81
CA GLU A 39 -6.68 -18.75 7.38
C GLU A 39 -7.67 -19.37 6.38
N TYR A 40 -8.19 -18.55 5.45
CA TYR A 40 -9.08 -18.98 4.37
C TYR A 40 -8.33 -19.23 3.04
N ASN A 41 -7.01 -19.47 3.11
CA ASN A 41 -6.13 -19.67 1.95
C ASN A 41 -6.15 -18.50 0.94
N GLY A 42 -6.49 -17.29 1.39
CA GLY A 42 -6.51 -16.10 0.55
C GLY A 42 -5.12 -15.54 0.27
N VAL A 43 -5.12 -14.54 -0.62
CA VAL A 43 -3.97 -13.68 -0.95
C VAL A 43 -4.37 -12.26 -0.60
N VAL A 44 -3.51 -11.53 0.11
CA VAL A 44 -3.80 -10.15 0.51
C VAL A 44 -2.92 -9.13 -0.21
N ALA A 45 -3.55 -8.11 -0.78
CA ALA A 45 -2.88 -6.96 -1.36
C ALA A 45 -3.28 -5.68 -0.62
N TRP A 46 -2.30 -4.94 -0.13
CA TRP A 46 -2.53 -3.72 0.65
C TRP A 46 -2.17 -2.47 -0.17
N ASP A 47 -3.13 -1.56 -0.32
CA ASP A 47 -2.84 -0.18 -0.68
C ASP A 47 -2.31 0.55 0.56
N LEU A 48 -1.01 0.81 0.54
CA LEU A 48 -0.29 1.52 1.60
C LEU A 48 -0.08 3.00 1.27
N ALA A 49 -0.64 3.51 0.17
CA ALA A 49 -0.35 4.86 -0.31
C ALA A 49 -0.65 5.94 0.74
N ALA A 50 -1.69 5.77 1.56
CA ALA A 50 -2.05 6.74 2.59
C ALA A 50 -1.32 6.56 3.94
N ILE A 51 -0.53 5.49 4.12
CA ILE A 51 0.14 5.20 5.40
C ILE A 51 1.68 5.13 5.27
N ALA A 52 2.22 4.73 4.12
CA ALA A 52 3.67 4.53 3.94
C ALA A 52 4.52 5.81 4.11
N ALA A 53 3.91 6.99 3.98
CA ALA A 53 4.57 8.27 4.26
C ALA A 53 4.57 8.65 5.75
N HIS A 54 3.66 8.08 6.54
CA HIS A 54 3.29 8.57 7.87
C HIS A 54 3.53 7.53 8.98
N ASP A 55 3.68 6.26 8.62
CA ASP A 55 3.83 5.17 9.58
C ASP A 55 4.82 4.09 9.11
N LYS A 56 5.25 3.27 10.06
CA LYS A 56 6.05 2.08 9.81
C LYS A 56 5.14 0.93 9.39
N VAL A 57 5.36 0.43 8.18
CA VAL A 57 4.70 -0.80 7.71
C VAL A 57 5.74 -1.90 7.56
N ASP A 58 5.50 -3.02 8.22
CA ASP A 58 6.31 -4.23 8.11
C ASP A 58 5.54 -5.28 7.30
N MET A 59 6.12 -5.71 6.18
CA MET A 59 5.53 -6.78 5.36
C MET A 59 5.66 -8.17 6.00
N ASN A 60 6.53 -8.32 7.01
CA ASN A 60 6.84 -9.58 7.68
C ASN A 60 6.88 -9.40 9.21
N PRO A 61 5.75 -8.97 9.83
CA PRO A 61 5.73 -8.69 11.26
C PRO A 61 6.06 -9.95 12.07
N SER A 62 7.17 -9.92 12.80
CA SER A 62 7.63 -11.07 13.60
C SER A 62 6.64 -11.47 14.70
N THR A 63 5.85 -10.50 15.20
CA THR A 63 4.79 -10.72 16.19
C THR A 63 3.57 -11.44 15.63
N HIS A 64 3.39 -11.45 14.30
CA HIS A 64 2.27 -12.08 13.61
C HIS A 64 2.80 -12.85 12.38
N PRO A 65 3.39 -14.05 12.56
CA PRO A 65 4.01 -14.79 11.47
C PRO A 65 3.10 -15.09 10.28
N ASN A 66 1.79 -15.17 10.51
CA ASN A 66 0.76 -15.33 9.47
C ASN A 66 0.12 -14.01 9.02
N GLY A 67 0.48 -12.88 9.63
CA GLY A 67 -0.03 -11.55 9.31
C GLY A 67 0.81 -10.81 8.27
N TYR A 68 1.55 -11.53 7.43
CA TYR A 68 2.41 -10.92 6.41
C TYR A 68 1.59 -10.30 5.27
N ILE A 69 2.24 -9.44 4.48
CA ILE A 69 1.65 -8.84 3.28
C ILE A 69 2.14 -9.60 2.04
N ASP A 70 1.24 -10.10 1.18
CA ASP A 70 1.64 -10.73 -0.08
C ASP A 70 2.03 -9.70 -1.15
N PHE A 71 1.20 -8.66 -1.29
CA PHE A 71 1.42 -7.55 -2.21
C PHE A 71 1.20 -6.21 -1.50
N ALA A 72 2.07 -5.24 -1.76
CA ALA A 72 1.92 -3.89 -1.22
C ALA A 72 2.09 -2.84 -2.30
N PHE A 73 1.14 -1.92 -2.41
CA PHE A 73 1.22 -0.77 -3.30
C PHE A 73 1.63 0.45 -2.50
N VAL A 74 2.67 1.15 -2.94
CA VAL A 74 3.09 2.43 -2.35
C VAL A 74 3.19 3.51 -3.41
N SER A 75 2.95 4.74 -2.98
CA SER A 75 2.87 5.91 -3.86
C SER A 75 3.91 6.95 -3.44
N PRO A 76 5.11 6.94 -4.04
CA PRO A 76 6.17 7.83 -3.59
C PRO A 76 5.83 9.31 -3.82
N HIS A 77 4.89 9.63 -4.72
CA HIS A 77 4.38 10.98 -4.93
C HIS A 77 3.64 11.60 -3.74
N LYS A 78 3.29 10.80 -2.72
CA LYS A 78 2.71 11.29 -1.46
C LYS A 78 3.77 11.70 -0.43
N LEU A 79 5.04 11.42 -0.69
CA LEU A 79 6.16 11.85 0.15
C LEU A 79 6.70 13.21 -0.33
N ILE A 80 7.41 13.90 0.57
CA ILE A 80 8.05 15.19 0.26
C ILE A 80 9.05 15.01 -0.87
N GLY A 81 8.94 15.83 -1.92
CA GLY A 81 9.75 15.71 -3.15
C GLY A 81 9.33 14.57 -4.09
N GLY A 82 8.27 13.85 -3.73
CA GLY A 82 7.70 12.72 -4.45
C GLY A 82 7.06 13.01 -5.82
N PRO A 83 6.40 14.16 -6.09
CA PRO A 83 5.71 14.36 -7.36
C PRO A 83 6.58 14.04 -8.58
N GLY A 84 6.04 13.24 -9.51
CA GLY A 84 6.76 12.74 -10.69
C GLY A 84 7.61 11.48 -10.43
N SER A 85 7.41 10.77 -9.32
CA SER A 85 8.01 9.45 -9.07
C SER A 85 7.13 8.32 -9.61
N SER A 86 7.75 7.19 -9.93
CA SER A 86 7.07 5.95 -10.26
C SER A 86 6.35 5.36 -9.05
N GLY A 87 5.18 4.76 -9.24
CA GLY A 87 4.57 3.91 -8.21
C GLY A 87 5.40 2.65 -7.99
N LEU A 88 5.34 2.06 -6.79
CA LEU A 88 6.04 0.81 -6.50
C LEU A 88 5.05 -0.27 -6.05
N LEU A 89 5.22 -1.46 -6.62
CA LEU A 89 4.56 -2.69 -6.18
C LEU A 89 5.61 -3.61 -5.54
N LEU A 90 5.40 -3.93 -4.27
CA LEU A 90 6.20 -4.94 -3.59
C LEU A 90 5.42 -6.26 -3.62
N CYS A 91 6.11 -7.33 -3.98
CA CYS A 91 5.53 -8.67 -4.10
C CYS A 91 6.41 -9.67 -3.38
N LYS A 92 5.80 -10.58 -2.59
CA LYS A 92 6.55 -11.71 -2.04
C LYS A 92 6.99 -12.65 -3.16
N LYS A 93 8.26 -13.07 -3.13
CA LYS A 93 8.82 -14.05 -4.09
C LYS A 93 7.95 -15.30 -4.30
N LYS A 94 7.33 -15.83 -3.24
CA LYS A 94 6.43 -17.00 -3.34
C LYS A 94 5.17 -16.78 -4.20
N ARG A 95 4.83 -15.52 -4.49
CA ARG A 95 3.69 -15.12 -5.34
C ARG A 95 4.10 -14.82 -6.78
N GLN A 96 5.39 -14.92 -7.11
CA GLN A 96 5.96 -14.78 -8.44
C GLN A 96 5.77 -16.08 -9.26
N THR A 97 4.52 -16.49 -9.47
CA THR A 97 4.18 -17.79 -10.08
C THR A 97 3.89 -17.72 -11.58
N ASN A 98 3.73 -16.53 -12.13
CA ASN A 98 3.33 -16.36 -13.53
C ASN A 98 4.50 -16.67 -14.47
N ALA A 99 4.25 -17.52 -15.46
CA ALA A 99 5.23 -17.87 -16.50
C ALA A 99 5.32 -16.82 -17.62
N VAL A 100 4.32 -15.93 -17.71
CA VAL A 100 4.21 -14.86 -18.70
C VAL A 100 4.01 -13.53 -17.98
N PRO A 101 4.48 -12.41 -18.54
CA PRO A 101 4.30 -11.09 -17.95
C PRO A 101 2.85 -10.63 -17.99
N ALA A 102 2.46 -9.73 -17.08
CA ALA A 102 1.15 -9.09 -17.13
C ALA A 102 1.00 -8.19 -18.38
N VAL A 103 2.10 -7.54 -18.79
CA VAL A 103 2.16 -6.71 -20.00
C VAL A 103 3.28 -7.24 -20.90
N CYS A 104 2.95 -7.60 -22.13
CA CYS A 104 3.92 -8.04 -23.12
C CYS A 104 4.47 -6.85 -23.90
N GLY A 105 5.78 -6.82 -24.16
CA GLY A 105 6.39 -5.76 -24.97
C GLY A 105 7.90 -5.91 -25.12
N GLY A 106 8.55 -4.86 -25.63
CA GLY A 106 10.00 -4.74 -25.57
C GLY A 106 10.48 -4.69 -24.12
N GLY A 107 11.72 -5.11 -23.87
CA GLY A 107 12.31 -5.11 -22.52
C GLY A 107 12.03 -6.36 -21.68
N VAL A 108 10.94 -7.10 -21.94
CA VAL A 108 10.56 -8.30 -21.15
C VAL A 108 10.87 -9.63 -21.83
N VAL A 109 11.28 -9.58 -23.11
CA VAL A 109 11.59 -10.75 -23.94
C VAL A 109 13.11 -10.96 -24.00
N LEU A 110 13.54 -12.21 -23.76
CA LEU A 110 14.91 -12.64 -23.98
C LEU A 110 15.18 -12.87 -25.47
N TYR A 111 14.22 -13.47 -26.18
CA TYR A 111 14.33 -13.78 -27.60
C TYR A 111 12.96 -13.76 -28.27
N VAL A 112 12.91 -13.28 -29.52
CA VAL A 112 11.72 -13.30 -30.36
C VAL A 112 12.11 -13.72 -31.77
N SER A 113 11.31 -14.60 -32.37
CA SER A 113 11.40 -15.02 -33.76
C SER A 113 10.01 -15.20 -34.35
N GLN A 114 9.95 -15.43 -35.66
CA GLN A 114 8.71 -15.82 -36.33
C GLN A 114 8.09 -17.11 -35.78
N ARG A 115 8.88 -17.97 -35.13
CA ARG A 115 8.44 -19.29 -34.63
C ARG A 115 8.10 -19.30 -33.14
N GLY A 116 8.32 -18.20 -32.42
CA GLY A 116 8.07 -18.12 -30.99
C GLY A 116 8.93 -17.10 -30.27
N HIS A 117 8.72 -17.00 -28.96
CA HIS A 117 9.42 -16.07 -28.08
C HIS A 117 9.76 -16.75 -26.74
N ARG A 118 10.71 -16.17 -26.02
CA ARG A 118 11.04 -16.52 -24.63
C ARG A 118 11.13 -15.24 -23.83
N TYR A 119 10.48 -15.20 -22.67
CA TYR A 119 10.57 -14.08 -21.72
C TYR A 119 11.83 -14.15 -20.86
N LEU A 120 12.17 -13.05 -20.21
CA LEU A 120 13.24 -13.01 -19.23
C LEU A 120 12.93 -13.93 -18.04
N ASP A 121 13.97 -14.57 -17.49
CA ASP A 121 13.84 -15.44 -16.32
C ASP A 121 13.69 -14.62 -15.03
N ASN A 122 14.25 -13.40 -14.98
CA ASN A 122 14.06 -12.46 -13.88
C ASN A 122 12.60 -11.97 -13.86
N PHE A 123 11.89 -12.25 -12.76
CA PHE A 123 10.49 -11.88 -12.60
C PHE A 123 10.26 -10.36 -12.61
N GLU A 124 11.12 -9.59 -11.94
CA GLU A 124 10.94 -8.13 -11.83
C GLU A 124 11.09 -7.47 -13.21
N GLU A 125 12.18 -7.77 -13.91
CA GLU A 125 12.40 -7.28 -15.28
C GLU A 125 11.32 -7.74 -16.25
N ARG A 126 10.77 -8.95 -16.05
CA ARG A 126 9.67 -9.47 -16.87
C ARG A 126 8.36 -8.70 -16.67
N GLU A 127 8.11 -8.08 -15.52
CA GLU A 127 6.89 -7.31 -15.28
C GLU A 127 7.01 -5.81 -15.66
N GLU A 128 8.15 -5.36 -16.18
CA GLU A 128 8.42 -3.96 -16.55
C GLU A 128 8.56 -3.77 -18.07
N ALA A 129 7.48 -4.02 -18.82
CA ALA A 129 7.47 -3.86 -20.27
C ALA A 129 7.65 -2.40 -20.74
N GLY A 130 8.46 -2.23 -21.78
CA GLY A 130 8.77 -0.94 -22.39
C GLY A 130 10.02 -0.29 -21.80
N THR A 131 10.19 1.00 -22.08
CA THR A 131 11.26 1.80 -21.46
C THR A 131 10.83 2.15 -20.03
N PRO A 132 11.59 1.77 -18.99
CA PRO A 132 11.25 2.12 -17.62
C PRO A 132 11.20 3.64 -17.42
N ASP A 133 10.41 4.11 -16.46
CA ASP A 133 10.48 5.49 -15.99
C ASP A 133 11.73 5.70 -15.13
N ILE A 134 12.90 5.77 -15.80
CA ILE A 134 14.21 5.83 -15.15
C ILE A 134 14.28 7.00 -14.16
N LEU A 135 13.82 8.19 -14.56
CA LEU A 135 13.84 9.37 -13.70
C LEU A 135 12.84 9.24 -12.54
N GLY A 136 11.66 8.69 -12.79
CA GLY A 136 10.68 8.40 -11.76
C GLY A 136 11.19 7.41 -10.72
N CYS A 137 11.91 6.37 -11.14
CA CYS A 137 12.53 5.37 -10.26
C CYS A 137 13.67 5.96 -9.42
N ILE A 138 14.56 6.76 -10.02
CA ILE A 138 15.61 7.48 -9.29
C ILE A 138 14.99 8.41 -8.24
N ARG A 139 13.95 9.17 -8.62
CA ARG A 139 13.23 10.07 -7.71
C ARG A 139 12.57 9.30 -6.56
N ALA A 140 11.94 8.16 -6.84
CA ALA A 140 11.35 7.30 -5.80
C ALA A 140 12.41 6.87 -4.76
N GLY A 141 13.59 6.45 -5.22
CA GLY A 141 14.70 6.08 -4.34
C GLY A 141 15.19 7.23 -3.46
N ILE A 142 15.39 8.42 -4.03
CA ILE A 142 15.83 9.62 -3.29
C ILE A 142 14.80 10.02 -2.24
N VAL A 143 13.51 9.97 -2.57
CA VAL A 143 12.44 10.40 -1.68
C VAL A 143 12.29 9.46 -0.48
N TYR A 144 12.40 8.15 -0.67
CA TYR A 144 12.45 7.20 0.45
C TYR A 144 13.74 7.34 1.28
N HIS A 145 14.87 7.65 0.64
CA HIS A 145 16.10 7.94 1.36
C HIS A 145 15.94 9.18 2.26
N LEU A 146 15.36 10.26 1.75
CA LEU A 146 15.05 11.48 2.53
C LEU A 146 14.09 11.17 3.68
N HIS A 147 13.02 10.43 3.42
CA HIS A 147 12.03 10.03 4.42
C HIS A 147 12.68 9.25 5.57
N ARG A 148 13.52 8.26 5.25
CA ARG A 148 14.29 7.49 6.23
C ARG A 148 15.26 8.38 7.02
N THR A 149 15.92 9.33 6.36
CA THR A 149 16.88 10.26 6.99
C THR A 149 16.20 11.21 7.99
N ILE A 150 15.00 11.72 7.67
CA ILE A 150 14.19 12.50 8.62
C ILE A 150 13.76 11.61 9.79
N GLY A 151 13.31 10.39 9.49
CA GLY A 151 12.86 9.39 10.45
C GLY A 151 11.36 9.44 10.70
N ILE A 152 10.71 8.28 10.57
CA ILE A 152 9.25 8.15 10.62
C ILE A 152 8.65 8.63 11.94
N GLU A 153 9.32 8.36 13.06
CA GLU A 153 8.85 8.76 14.39
C GLU A 153 8.76 10.29 14.54
N LYS A 154 9.70 11.03 13.94
CA LYS A 154 9.67 12.50 13.96
C LYS A 154 8.51 13.05 13.11
N ILE A 155 8.29 12.44 11.95
CA ILE A 155 7.17 12.80 11.06
C ILE A 155 5.85 12.54 11.78
N ALA A 156 5.66 11.32 12.29
CA ALA A 156 4.45 10.93 13.01
C ALA A 156 4.17 11.82 14.22
N ALA A 157 5.19 12.15 15.03
CA ALA A 157 5.03 13.04 16.18
C ALA A 157 4.62 14.47 15.79
N ALA A 158 5.23 15.02 14.74
CA ALA A 158 4.88 16.35 14.23
C ALA A 158 3.46 16.39 13.67
N GLU A 159 3.09 15.37 12.89
CA GLU A 159 1.77 15.24 12.30
C GLU A 159 0.68 15.05 13.35
N HIS A 160 0.93 14.21 14.35
CA HIS A 160 0.03 14.00 15.47
C HIS A 160 -0.23 15.32 16.23
N LYS A 161 0.83 16.09 16.52
CA LYS A 161 0.70 17.42 17.16
C LYS A 161 -0.16 18.39 16.33
N MET A 162 0.00 18.41 15.01
CA MET A 162 -0.80 19.27 14.13
C MET A 162 -2.25 18.80 14.05
N ALA A 163 -2.48 17.50 13.89
CA ALA A 163 -3.81 16.90 13.84
C ALA A 163 -4.59 17.16 15.13
N ASP A 164 -3.95 16.98 16.29
CA ASP A 164 -4.56 17.26 17.60
C ASP A 164 -4.91 18.73 17.80
N HIS A 165 -4.03 19.63 17.37
CA HIS A 165 -4.31 21.06 17.43
C HIS A 165 -5.53 21.40 16.57
N LEU A 166 -5.58 20.90 15.33
CA LEU A 166 -6.68 21.13 14.40
C LEU A 166 -7.98 20.54 14.94
N TYR A 167 -7.96 19.28 15.40
CA TYR A 167 -9.12 18.59 15.95
C TYR A 167 -9.74 19.37 17.12
N LYS A 168 -8.92 19.79 18.11
CA LYS A 168 -9.40 20.57 19.27
C LYS A 168 -10.02 21.91 18.87
N ARG A 169 -9.51 22.55 17.81
CA ARG A 169 -10.03 23.84 17.32
C ARG A 169 -11.32 23.69 16.53
N LEU A 170 -11.48 22.61 15.78
CA LEU A 170 -12.63 22.39 14.92
C LEU A 170 -13.79 21.70 15.63
N GLN A 171 -13.53 20.82 16.59
CA GLN A 171 -14.57 20.09 17.33
C GLN A 171 -15.48 21.02 18.13
N SER A 172 -14.99 22.20 18.55
CA SER A 172 -15.80 23.19 19.29
C SER A 172 -16.76 24.00 18.41
N HIS A 173 -16.67 23.88 17.08
CA HIS A 173 -17.48 24.67 16.16
C HIS A 173 -18.77 23.93 15.78
N SER A 174 -19.94 24.48 16.15
CA SER A 174 -21.25 23.83 16.01
C SER A 174 -21.67 23.46 14.57
N LYS A 175 -21.12 24.14 13.56
CA LYS A 175 -21.39 23.87 12.14
C LYS A 175 -20.40 22.90 11.47
N ILE A 176 -19.38 22.45 12.18
CA ILE A 176 -18.33 21.61 11.62
C ILE A 176 -18.51 20.17 12.09
N HIS A 177 -18.59 19.25 11.14
CA HIS A 177 -18.57 17.82 11.40
C HIS A 177 -17.23 17.23 10.98
N ILE A 178 -16.54 16.63 11.95
CA ILE A 178 -15.28 15.92 11.72
C ILE A 178 -15.59 14.46 11.42
N LEU A 179 -15.19 13.99 10.25
CA LEU A 179 -15.31 12.59 9.84
C LEU A 179 -14.02 11.83 10.19
N GLY A 180 -14.13 10.71 10.90
CA GLY A 180 -12.98 9.88 11.29
C GLY A 180 -13.27 8.98 12.50
N PRO A 181 -12.37 8.04 12.81
CA PRO A 181 -12.45 7.25 14.03
C PRO A 181 -12.47 8.16 15.26
N LYS A 182 -13.39 7.91 16.19
CA LYS A 182 -13.40 8.59 17.48
C LYS A 182 -12.29 8.01 18.34
N ALA A 183 -11.71 8.83 19.22
CA ALA A 183 -10.64 8.46 20.15
C ALA A 183 -10.91 7.21 21.01
N SER A 184 -12.16 6.75 21.10
CA SER A 184 -12.58 5.54 21.84
C SER A 184 -12.41 4.22 21.07
N TYR A 185 -12.05 4.26 19.78
CA TYR A 185 -11.89 3.06 18.93
C TYR A 185 -10.44 2.59 18.75
N THR A 186 -9.49 3.16 19.50
CA THR A 186 -8.09 2.71 19.53
C THR A 186 -7.97 1.32 20.15
N ARG A 187 -8.01 0.28 19.32
CA ARG A 187 -7.43 -1.02 19.67
C ARG A 187 -5.93 -0.92 19.40
N SER A 188 -5.14 -0.89 20.48
CA SER A 188 -3.66 -0.81 20.54
C SER A 188 -3.11 0.59 20.87
N THR A 189 -2.36 0.64 21.96
CA THR A 189 -1.89 1.80 22.72
C THR A 189 -0.68 2.53 22.12
N ALA A 190 -0.58 2.63 20.79
CA ALA A 190 0.58 3.26 20.16
C ALA A 190 0.27 4.31 19.08
N PHE A 191 -0.95 4.37 18.55
CA PHE A 191 -1.23 5.22 17.37
C PHE A 191 -2.60 5.90 17.46
N ASP A 192 -2.63 7.21 17.18
CA ASP A 192 -3.87 7.98 17.07
C ASP A 192 -4.22 8.19 15.59
N ASP A 193 -5.41 7.72 15.19
CA ASP A 193 -5.91 7.69 13.81
C ASP A 193 -6.29 9.08 13.24
N ARG A 194 -6.04 10.18 13.97
CA ARG A 194 -6.48 11.55 13.64
C ARG A 194 -5.80 12.22 12.46
N LEU A 195 -4.95 11.51 11.74
CA LEU A 195 -3.99 12.09 10.81
C LEU A 195 -4.61 12.71 9.55
N ARG A 196 -5.92 12.55 9.32
CA ARG A 196 -6.67 13.21 8.23
C ARG A 196 -8.07 13.62 8.67
N ILE A 197 -8.31 14.92 8.76
CA ILE A 197 -9.61 15.50 9.08
C ILE A 197 -10.27 15.92 7.77
N VAL A 198 -11.34 15.22 7.38
CA VAL A 198 -12.26 15.72 6.34
C VAL A 198 -13.38 16.49 7.01
N LEU A 199 -13.55 17.72 6.54
CA LEU A 199 -14.53 18.67 7.03
C LEU A 199 -15.71 18.70 6.09
N THR A 200 -16.90 18.53 6.64
CA THR A 200 -18.14 18.96 5.98
C THR A 200 -18.69 20.15 6.75
N VAL A 201 -18.98 21.23 6.03
CA VAL A 201 -19.67 22.42 6.54
C VAL A 201 -21.15 22.27 6.21
N LEU A 202 -22.00 22.36 7.23
CA LEU A 202 -23.45 22.46 7.09
C LEU A 202 -23.89 23.92 7.03
#